data_AF-A0A8J5IAD8-F1
#
_entry.id   AF-A0A8J5IAD8-F1
#
_cell.length_a   1.000
_cell.length_b   1.000
_cell.length_c   1.000
_cell.angle_alpha   90.00
_cell.angle_beta   90.00
_cell.angle_gamma   90.00
#
_symmetry.space_group_name_H-M   'P 1'
#
loop_
_entity.id
_entity.type
_entity.pdbx_description
1 polymer ?
#
loop_
_entity_poly.entity_id
_entity_poly.type
_entity_poly.pdbx_seq_one_letter_code
_entity_poly.pdbx_strand_id
1 'polypeptide(L)'
;MRYYYPALWNIHAIAESTDIVNRTNNALERFNRDLNESFTTAHPNLLVFMAVIKEKSKNYVVMIDDICHHRQRAPEHGNLVGVEIPAEYHRFCAEQSQE
;
A
#
# COMPACT_ATOMS: atom_id res chain seq x y z
N MET A 1 32.02 1.97 -13.87
CA MET A 1 30.95 2.79 -13.27
C MET A 1 30.05 3.25 -14.41
N ARG A 2 28.82 2.74 -14.50
CA ARG A 2 27.90 3.11 -15.59
C ARG A 2 27.22 4.44 -15.24
N TYR A 3 27.22 5.37 -16.18
CA TYR A 3 26.55 6.65 -16.06
C TYR A 3 25.20 6.56 -16.77
N TYR A 4 24.11 6.82 -16.03
CA TYR A 4 22.76 6.82 -16.58
C TYR A 4 22.32 8.27 -16.85
N TYR A 5 21.67 8.49 -17.98
CA TYR A 5 21.18 9.81 -18.34
C TYR A 5 20.01 10.20 -17.40
N PRO A 6 19.98 11.42 -16.83
CA PRO A 6 18.94 11.84 -15.89
C PRO A 6 17.51 11.70 -16.44
N ALA A 7 17.34 11.77 -17.76
CA ALA A 7 16.05 11.58 -18.43
C ALA A 7 15.44 10.18 -18.20
N LEU A 8 16.25 9.15 -17.95
CA LEU A 8 15.76 7.79 -17.66
C LEU A 8 15.16 7.66 -16.26
N TRP A 9 15.44 8.62 -15.37
CA TRP A 9 14.90 8.71 -14.01
C TRP A 9 13.78 9.75 -13.92
N ASN A 10 13.38 10.34 -15.05
CA ASN A 10 12.42 11.43 -15.06
C ASN A 10 10.97 10.89 -14.95
N ILE A 11 10.45 10.91 -13.73
CA ILE A 11 9.09 10.49 -13.39
C ILE A 11 8.04 11.46 -13.98
N HIS A 12 8.44 12.68 -14.37
CA HIS A 12 7.53 13.69 -14.92
C HIS A 12 6.84 13.24 -16.21
N ALA A 13 7.58 12.57 -17.10
CA ALA A 13 7.03 12.03 -18.36
C ALA A 13 5.97 10.93 -18.12
N ILE A 14 6.07 10.21 -17.00
CA ILE A 14 5.11 9.18 -16.61
C ILE A 14 3.91 9.83 -15.91
N ALA A 15 4.13 10.88 -15.10
CA ALA A 15 3.07 11.64 -14.44
C ALA A 15 2.18 12.44 -15.42
N GLU A 16 2.71 12.84 -16.59
CA GLU A 16 1.94 13.50 -17.65
C GLU A 16 1.01 12.54 -18.40
N SER A 17 1.41 11.26 -18.55
CA SER A 17 0.67 10.24 -19.30
C SER A 17 -0.18 9.33 -18.43
N THR A 18 0.16 9.23 -17.14
CA THR A 18 -0.51 8.39 -16.15
C THR A 18 -0.71 9.22 -14.89
N ASP A 19 -1.93 9.25 -14.36
CA ASP A 19 -2.20 9.83 -13.03
C ASP A 19 -1.56 8.92 -11.96
N ILE A 20 -0.24 9.04 -11.79
CA ILE A 20 0.50 8.41 -10.71
C ILE A 20 0.18 9.22 -9.46
N VAL A 21 -1.03 9.03 -8.96
CA VAL A 21 -1.31 9.35 -7.58
C VAL A 21 -0.41 8.42 -6.79
N ASN A 22 0.57 8.99 -6.07
CA ASN A 22 1.35 8.27 -5.07
C ASN A 22 0.39 7.88 -3.94
N ARG A 23 -0.48 6.91 -4.22
CA ARG A 23 -1.32 6.26 -3.24
C ARG A 23 -0.34 5.43 -2.46
N THR A 24 0.23 6.02 -1.41
CA THR A 24 0.71 5.26 -0.27
C THR A 24 -0.50 4.47 0.24
N ASN A 25 -0.76 3.33 -0.39
CA ASN A 25 -1.46 2.20 0.19
C ASN A 25 -0.54 1.60 1.27
N ASN A 26 -0.07 2.45 2.19
CA ASN A 26 0.68 1.99 3.32
C ASN A 26 -0.36 1.48 4.31
N ALA A 27 -0.59 0.17 4.26
CA ALA A 27 -1.51 -0.51 5.16
C ALA A 27 -1.19 -0.17 6.63
N LEU A 28 0.09 0.02 6.97
CA LEU A 28 0.52 0.43 8.30
C LEU A 28 0.05 1.84 8.67
N GLU A 29 0.13 2.80 7.75
CA GLU A 29 -0.31 4.17 8.00
C GLU A 29 -1.82 4.25 8.14
N ARG A 30 -2.56 3.51 7.30
CA ARG A 30 -4.01 3.37 7.43
C ARG A 30 -4.39 2.75 8.78
N PHE A 31 -3.70 1.68 9.18
CA PHE A 31 -3.91 1.04 10.47
C PHE A 31 -3.62 2.01 11.63
N ASN A 32 -2.51 2.73 11.59
CA ASN A 32 -2.13 3.69 12.63
C ASN A 32 -3.17 4.80 12.77
N ARG A 33 -3.73 5.29 11.66
CA ARG A 33 -4.81 6.29 11.69
C ARG A 33 -6.10 5.74 12.30
N ASP A 34 -6.56 4.57 11.84
CA ASP A 34 -7.77 3.91 12.38
C ASP A 34 -7.60 3.56 13.88
N LEU A 35 -6.41 3.15 14.28
CA LEU A 35 -6.08 2.90 15.68
C LEU A 35 -6.12 4.20 16.49
N ASN A 36 -5.52 5.29 16.00
CA ASN A 36 -5.53 6.58 16.68
C ASN A 36 -6.94 7.17 16.79
N GLU A 37 -7.78 7.03 15.75
CA GLU A 37 -9.19 7.45 15.76
C GLU A 37 -10.03 6.69 16.81
N SER A 38 -9.57 5.50 17.23
CA SER A 38 -10.27 4.70 18.25
C SER A 38 -9.98 5.16 19.67
N PHE A 39 -9.06 6.09 19.87
CA PHE A 39 -8.77 6.69 21.18
C PHE A 39 -9.42 8.08 21.28
N THR A 40 -10.04 8.36 22.43
CA THR A 40 -10.62 9.70 22.72
C THR A 40 -9.57 10.71 23.18
N THR A 41 -8.38 10.24 23.56
CA THR A 41 -7.26 11.07 23.99
C THR A 41 -5.98 10.61 23.29
N ALA A 42 -5.04 11.54 23.08
CA ALA A 42 -3.74 11.22 22.48
C ALA A 42 -2.91 10.25 23.35
N HIS A 43 -3.18 10.20 24.65
CA HIS A 43 -2.45 9.40 25.63
C HIS A 43 -3.44 8.61 26.50
N PRO A 44 -3.99 7.50 25.99
CA PRO A 44 -4.85 6.62 26.78
C PRO A 44 -4.05 5.94 27.89
N ASN A 45 -4.70 5.61 29.00
CA ASN A 45 -4.08 4.75 30.00
C ASN A 45 -3.90 3.32 29.45
N LEU A 46 -2.99 2.55 30.06
CA LEU A 46 -2.64 1.22 29.56
C LEU A 46 -3.83 0.26 29.47
N LEU A 47 -4.78 0.32 30.41
CA LEU A 47 -5.96 -0.55 30.41
C LEU A 47 -6.88 -0.25 29.22
N VAL A 48 -7.14 1.03 28.95
CA VAL A 48 -7.92 1.49 27.80
C VAL A 48 -7.21 1.12 26.51
N PHE A 49 -5.89 1.33 26.44
CA PHE A 49 -5.08 0.94 25.30
C PHE A 49 -5.20 -0.56 25.00
N MET A 50 -4.99 -1.42 26.00
CA MET A 50 -5.10 -2.87 25.84
C MET A 50 -6.52 -3.31 25.45
N ALA A 51 -7.55 -2.68 26.00
CA ALA A 51 -8.94 -2.99 25.67
C ALA A 51 -9.24 -2.73 24.19
N VAL A 52 -8.86 -1.55 23.67
CA VAL A 52 -9.07 -1.17 22.26
C VAL A 52 -8.30 -2.11 21.32
N ILE A 53 -7.03 -2.41 21.63
CA ILE A 53 -6.22 -3.32 20.81
C ILE A 53 -6.86 -4.72 20.77
N LYS A 54 -7.31 -5.24 21.92
CA LYS A 54 -7.98 -6.55 22.00
C LYS A 54 -9.26 -6.58 21.17
N GLU A 55 -10.07 -5.53 21.27
CA GLU A 55 -11.31 -5.41 20.51
C GLU A 55 -11.06 -5.36 18.99
N LYS A 56 -10.15 -4.50 18.53
CA LYS A 56 -9.77 -4.44 17.12
C LYS A 56 -9.23 -5.77 16.60
N SER A 57 -8.39 -6.43 17.37
CA SER A 57 -7.83 -7.74 17.00
C SER A 57 -8.92 -8.78 16.83
N LYS A 58 -9.89 -8.82 17.76
CA LYS A 58 -11.05 -9.71 17.67
C LYS A 58 -11.89 -9.41 16.43
N ASN A 59 -12.21 -8.14 16.19
CA ASN A 59 -13.01 -7.72 15.05
C ASN A 59 -12.34 -8.07 13.73
N TYR A 60 -11.02 -7.95 13.64
CA TYR A 60 -10.27 -8.31 12.45
C TYR A 60 -10.33 -9.82 12.16
N VAL A 61 -10.16 -10.67 13.17
CA VAL A 61 -10.28 -12.13 13.02
C VAL A 61 -11.69 -12.52 12.57
N VAL A 62 -12.72 -11.92 13.18
CA VAL A 62 -14.13 -12.14 12.80
C VAL A 62 -14.37 -11.71 11.35
N MET A 63 -13.86 -10.53 10.95
CA MET A 63 -13.98 -10.04 9.58
C MET A 63 -13.37 -11.02 8.57
N ILE A 64 -12.18 -11.55 8.84
CA ILE A 64 -11.54 -12.53 7.95
C ILE A 64 -12.37 -13.81 7.87
N ASP A 65 -12.84 -14.31 9.02
CA ASP A 65 -13.69 -15.50 9.07
C ASP A 65 -15.01 -15.30 8.30
N ASP A 66 -15.63 -14.12 8.44
CA ASP A 66 -16.85 -13.75 7.71
C ASP A 66 -16.61 -13.64 6.20
N ILE A 67 -15.46 -13.12 5.77
CA ILE A 67 -15.08 -13.09 4.35
C ILE A 67 -14.89 -14.51 3.83
N CYS A 68 -14.17 -15.37 4.58
CA CYS A 68 -13.92 -16.76 4.20
C CYS A 68 -15.21 -17.57 4.06
N HIS A 69 -16.21 -17.31 4.91
CA HIS A 69 -17.50 -17.98 4.87
C HIS A 69 -18.54 -17.24 4.01
N HIS A 70 -18.13 -16.24 3.23
CA HIS A 70 -19.00 -15.43 2.38
C HIS A 70 -20.17 -14.74 3.11
N ARG A 71 -20.04 -14.52 4.44
CA ARG A 71 -20.99 -13.74 5.24
C ARG A 71 -20.76 -12.24 5.08
N GLN A 72 -19.53 -11.84 4.73
CA GLN A 72 -19.16 -10.47 4.39
C GLN A 72 -18.43 -10.43 3.05
N ARG A 73 -18.63 -9.37 2.27
CA ARG A 73 -17.83 -9.10 1.06
C ARG A 73 -16.47 -8.51 1.47
N ALA A 74 -15.40 -8.93 0.79
CA ALA A 74 -14.08 -8.34 0.98
C ALA A 74 -14.12 -6.83 0.67
N PRO A 75 -13.34 -6.00 1.39
CA PRO A 75 -13.22 -4.58 1.11
C PRO A 75 -12.80 -4.34 -0.35
N GLU A 76 -13.38 -3.34 -1.00
CA GLU A 76 -12.93 -2.96 -2.34
C GLU A 76 -11.55 -2.31 -2.25
N HIS A 77 -10.57 -2.96 -2.88
CA HIS A 77 -9.26 -2.37 -3.11
C HIS A 77 -9.31 -1.61 -4.42
N GLY A 78 -8.68 -0.43 -4.47
CA GLY A 78 -8.58 0.33 -5.71
C GLY A 78 -7.93 -0.52 -6.81
N ASN A 79 -8.42 -0.38 -8.05
CA ASN A 79 -7.85 -1.07 -9.19
C ASN A 79 -6.33 -0.86 -9.21
N LEU A 80 -5.58 -1.95 -9.32
CA LEU A 80 -4.16 -1.87 -9.59
C LEU A 80 -4.01 -1.11 -10.92
N VAL A 81 -3.29 0.01 -10.89
CA VAL A 81 -2.90 0.68 -12.13
C VAL A 81 -1.89 -0.25 -12.79
N GLY A 82 -2.32 -0.90 -13.88
CA GLY A 82 -1.41 -1.64 -14.75
C GLY A 82 -0.51 -0.63 -15.43
N VAL A 83 0.65 -0.35 -14.84
CA VAL A 83 1.69 0.44 -15.50
C VAL A 83 2.38 -0.49 -16.48
N GLU A 84 2.24 -0.23 -17.78
CA GLU A 84 3.05 -0.92 -18.78
C GLU A 84 4.51 -0.53 -18.56
N ILE A 85 5.35 -1.54 -18.35
CA ILE A 85 6.78 -1.32 -18.17
C ILE A 85 7.34 -0.80 -19.51
N PRO A 86 8.06 0.34 -19.53
CA PRO A 86 8.59 0.91 -20.76
C PRO A 86 9.47 -0.09 -21.53
N ALA A 87 9.37 -0.08 -22.86
CA ALA A 87 10.17 -0.95 -23.74
C ALA A 87 11.68 -0.77 -23.50
N GLU A 88 12.09 0.42 -23.10
CA GLU A 88 13.45 0.79 -22.65
C GLU A 88 13.98 -0.13 -21.56
N TYR A 89 13.15 -0.48 -20.58
CA TYR A 89 13.54 -1.34 -19.46
C TYR A 89 13.78 -2.78 -19.93
N HIS A 90 12.93 -3.27 -20.83
CA HIS A 90 13.12 -4.60 -21.42
C HIS A 90 14.43 -4.71 -22.22
N ARG A 91 14.80 -3.65 -22.96
CA ARG A 91 16.11 -3.59 -23.64
C ARG A 91 17.26 -3.62 -22.65
N PHE A 92 17.18 -2.84 -21.57
CA PHE A 92 18.19 -2.84 -20.51
C PHE A 92 18.39 -4.24 -19.90
N CYS A 93 17.31 -4.96 -19.55
CA CYS A 93 17.42 -6.31 -18.99
C CYS A 93 18.07 -7.32 -19.96
N ALA A 94 17.76 -7.22 -21.25
CA ALA A 94 18.36 -8.08 -22.26
C ALA A 94 19.88 -7.86 -22.39
N GLU A 95 20.31 -6.60 -22.34
CA GLU A 95 21.73 -6.22 -22.39
C GLU A 95 22.51 -6.64 -21.14
N GLN A 96 21.87 -6.72 -19.97
CA GLN A 96 22.49 -7.23 -18.73
C GLN A 96 22.64 -8.76 -18.71
N SER A 97 21.90 -9.48 -19.55
CA SER A 97 21.95 -10.95 -19.60
C SER A 97 23.02 -11.50 -20.57
N GLN A 98 23.73 -10.60 -21.26
CA GLN A 98 24.80 -10.90 -22.22
C GLN A 98 26.20 -10.60 -21.68
N GLU A 99 26.32 -10.08 -20.45
CA GLU A 99 27.56 -10.01 -19.65
C GLU A 99 27.65 -11.21 -18.70
#